data_AF-A0A3D3NSH7-F1
#
_entry.id   AF-A0A3D3NSH7-F1
#
_cell.length_a   1.000
_cell.length_b   1.000
_cell.length_c   1.000
_cell.angle_alpha   90.00
_cell.angle_beta   90.00
_cell.angle_gamma   90.00
#
_symmetry.space_group_name_H-M   'P 1'
#
loop_
_entity.id
_entity.type
_entity.pdbx_description
1 polymer ?
#
loop_
_entity_poly.entity_id
_entity_poly.type
_entity_poly.pdbx_seq_one_letter_code
_entity_poly.pdbx_strand_id
1 'polypeptide(L)'
;MTINHITLMTGDNVLHRLDIIPPEVVEQCRELLPEGGQIPGFPAFRVEIHAPVFTIWRGREPIATCGLGQGEDDVWSTLRDLQARFAPVKARPPAGRWLAVVLLPGLLTTAREDVHWLADFERCLAAAMLLEDVA
;
A
#
# COMPACT_ATOMS: atom_id res chain seq x y z
N MET A 1 -2.38 16.02 5.81
CA MET A 1 -3.03 15.50 4.59
C MET A 1 -3.79 14.21 4.92
N THR A 2 -4.99 14.01 4.41
CA THR A 2 -5.77 12.77 4.65
C THR A 2 -5.82 11.85 3.43
N ILE A 3 -5.99 10.55 3.67
CA ILE A 3 -6.13 9.53 2.64
C ILE A 3 -7.13 8.45 3.08
N ASN A 4 -7.95 7.94 2.16
CA ASN A 4 -8.79 6.77 2.39
C ASN A 4 -7.97 5.51 2.13
N HIS A 5 -7.76 4.69 3.15
CA HIS A 5 -7.10 3.41 3.02
C HIS A 5 -8.15 2.30 2.85
N ILE A 6 -8.16 1.65 1.69
CA ILE A 6 -9.17 0.66 1.32
C ILE A 6 -8.53 -0.69 1.05
N THR A 7 -9.01 -1.74 1.72
CA THR A 7 -8.72 -3.12 1.36
C THR A 7 -9.77 -3.63 0.39
N LEU A 8 -9.41 -3.78 -0.90
CA LEU A 8 -10.36 -4.16 -1.96
C LEU A 8 -10.92 -5.58 -1.82
N MET A 9 -10.25 -6.43 -1.05
CA MET A 9 -10.67 -7.82 -0.81
C MET A 9 -11.79 -7.93 0.23
N THR A 10 -11.96 -6.93 1.11
CA THR A 10 -12.99 -6.92 2.16
C THR A 10 -13.96 -5.75 2.02
N GLY A 11 -13.53 -4.68 1.35
CA GLY A 11 -14.25 -3.40 1.31
C GLY A 11 -13.99 -2.53 2.54
N ASP A 12 -13.11 -2.96 3.46
CA ASP A 12 -12.73 -2.17 4.62
C ASP A 12 -12.13 -0.85 4.16
N ASN A 13 -12.61 0.25 4.74
CA ASN A 13 -12.19 1.60 4.38
C ASN A 13 -12.01 2.44 5.65
N VAL A 14 -10.82 2.98 5.84
CA VAL A 14 -10.46 3.81 6.99
C VAL A 14 -9.81 5.09 6.52
N LEU A 15 -10.25 6.22 7.07
CA LEU A 15 -9.63 7.52 6.80
C LEU A 15 -8.43 7.73 7.72
N HIS A 16 -7.26 8.01 7.14
CA HIS A 16 -6.04 8.30 7.89
C HIS A 16 -5.55 9.73 7.63
N ARG A 17 -4.87 10.29 8.62
CA ARG A 17 -4.00 11.46 8.47
C ARG A 17 -2.58 10.96 8.21
N LEU A 18 -1.96 11.44 7.13
CA LEU A 18 -0.56 11.14 6.79
C LEU A 18 0.42 12.13 7.42
N ASP A 19 -0.05 13.34 7.73
CA ASP A 19 0.74 14.40 8.39
C ASP A 19 1.05 14.16 9.87
N ILE A 20 0.51 13.08 10.45
CA ILE A 20 0.83 12.66 11.83
C ILE A 20 1.93 11.58 11.86
N ILE A 21 2.33 11.06 10.70
CA ILE A 21 3.40 10.06 10.63
C ILE A 21 4.71 10.80 10.93
N PRO A 22 5.55 10.28 11.84
CA PRO A 22 6.80 10.94 12.20
C PRO A 22 7.69 11.16 10.96
N PRO A 23 8.28 12.35 10.78
CA PRO A 23 9.11 12.66 9.61
C PRO A 23 10.22 11.64 9.38
N GLU A 24 10.87 11.17 10.43
CA GLU A 24 11.94 10.17 10.36
C GLU A 24 11.48 8.84 9.75
N VAL A 25 10.21 8.46 9.95
CA VAL A 25 9.62 7.25 9.35
C VAL A 25 9.33 7.48 7.87
N VAL A 26 8.89 8.68 7.51
CA VAL A 26 8.67 9.07 6.12
C VAL A 26 10.01 9.05 5.37
N GLU A 27 11.08 9.60 5.95
CA GLU A 27 12.44 9.56 5.37
C GLU A 27 12.95 8.13 5.17
N GLN A 28 12.78 7.26 6.16
CA GLN A 28 13.14 5.83 6.00
C GLN A 28 12.38 5.16 4.85
N CYS A 29 11.13 5.54 4.62
CA CYS A 29 10.37 5.04 3.47
C CYS A 29 10.80 5.69 2.15
N ARG A 30 11.29 6.94 2.17
CA ARG A 30 11.85 7.62 0.99
C ARG A 30 13.13 6.94 0.48
N GLU A 31 13.92 6.33 1.36
CA GLU A 31 15.09 5.53 0.97
C GLU A 31 14.72 4.33 0.07
N LEU A 32 13.46 3.88 0.08
CA LEU A 32 12.97 2.82 -0.80
C LEU A 32 12.57 3.34 -2.19
N LEU A 33 12.46 4.64 -2.39
CA LEU A 33 12.08 5.22 -3.69
C LEU A 33 13.32 5.35 -4.61
N PRO A 34 13.16 5.24 -5.94
CA PRO A 34 11.90 5.03 -6.66
C PRO A 34 11.56 3.56 -6.97
N GLU A 35 12.49 2.63 -6.77
CA GLU A 35 12.38 1.25 -7.29
C GLU A 35 11.90 0.22 -6.26
N GLY A 36 11.97 0.56 -4.99
CA GLY A 36 11.76 -0.35 -3.87
C GLY A 36 13.06 -0.92 -3.33
N GLY A 37 12.94 -1.97 -2.52
CA GLY A 37 14.06 -2.56 -1.80
C GLY A 37 13.61 -3.40 -0.61
N GLN A 38 14.58 -3.87 0.17
CA GLN A 38 14.30 -4.59 1.41
C GLN A 38 13.65 -3.65 2.43
N ILE A 39 12.58 -4.09 3.08
CA ILE A 39 11.86 -3.25 4.03
C ILE A 39 12.67 -3.14 5.34
N PRO A 40 12.98 -1.91 5.81
CA PRO A 40 13.71 -1.70 7.06
C PRO A 40 13.03 -2.39 8.25
N GLY A 41 13.79 -3.15 9.04
CA GLY A 41 13.27 -3.91 10.18
C GLY A 41 12.58 -5.24 9.83
N PHE A 42 12.31 -5.51 8.55
CA PHE A 42 11.56 -6.69 8.10
C PHE A 42 12.32 -7.45 7.00
N PRO A 43 13.42 -8.16 7.32
CA PRO A 43 14.36 -8.70 6.33
C PRO A 43 13.78 -9.80 5.42
N ALA A 44 12.69 -10.45 5.83
CA ALA A 44 11.99 -11.42 4.98
C ALA A 44 11.17 -10.76 3.85
N PHE A 45 11.03 -9.43 3.90
CA PHE A 45 10.13 -8.66 3.05
C PHE A 45 10.87 -7.62 2.22
N ARG A 46 10.36 -7.40 1.02
CA ARG A 46 10.77 -6.31 0.15
C ARG A 46 9.55 -5.65 -0.46
N VAL A 47 9.73 -4.44 -0.94
CA VAL A 47 8.76 -3.75 -1.78
C VAL A 47 9.37 -3.57 -3.18
N GLU A 48 8.55 -3.71 -4.21
CA GLU A 48 8.87 -3.33 -5.58
C GLU A 48 7.94 -2.18 -5.97
N ILE A 49 8.50 -1.10 -6.52
CA ILE A 49 7.77 0.13 -6.76
C ILE A 49 7.72 0.40 -8.27
N HIS A 50 6.49 0.53 -8.76
CA HIS A 50 6.14 0.95 -10.11
C HIS A 50 5.14 2.10 -9.97
N ALA A 51 5.64 3.24 -9.50
CA ALA A 51 4.81 4.35 -9.05
C ALA A 51 3.70 4.71 -10.06
N PRO A 52 2.45 4.96 -9.60
CA PRO A 52 2.02 5.06 -8.19
C PRO A 52 1.61 3.72 -7.54
N VAL A 53 1.96 2.59 -8.15
CA VAL A 53 1.69 1.24 -7.65
C VAL A 53 2.94 0.67 -6.99
N PHE A 54 2.77 -0.11 -5.92
CA PHE A 54 3.84 -0.88 -5.33
C PHE A 54 3.34 -2.25 -4.87
N THR A 55 4.21 -3.24 -4.88
CA THR A 55 3.89 -4.60 -4.42
C THR A 55 4.84 -5.00 -3.31
N ILE A 56 4.27 -5.49 -2.21
CA ILE A 56 4.99 -6.03 -1.07
C ILE A 56 5.11 -7.53 -1.27
N TRP A 57 6.31 -8.04 -1.03
CA TRP A 57 6.66 -9.42 -1.23
C TRP A 57 7.32 -10.02 0.00
N ARG A 58 7.11 -11.32 0.20
CA ARG A 58 7.86 -12.15 1.13
C ARG A 58 8.63 -13.21 0.35
N GLY A 59 9.96 -13.16 0.35
CA GLY A 59 10.76 -14.05 -0.50
C GLY A 59 10.37 -13.92 -1.98
N ARG A 60 9.77 -14.96 -2.59
CA ARG A 60 9.31 -14.92 -4.00
C ARG A 60 7.80 -14.72 -4.15
N GLU A 61 7.07 -14.61 -3.04
CA GLU A 61 5.61 -14.55 -3.05
C GLU A 61 5.12 -13.11 -2.85
N PRO A 62 4.28 -12.57 -3.75
CA PRO A 62 3.68 -11.27 -3.55
C PRO A 62 2.53 -11.42 -2.55
N ILE A 63 2.46 -10.53 -1.56
CA ILE A 63 1.49 -10.63 -0.46
C ILE A 63 0.44 -9.51 -0.51
N ALA A 64 0.81 -8.35 -1.04
CA ALA A 64 -0.10 -7.23 -1.23
C ALA A 64 0.36 -6.36 -2.40
N THR A 65 -0.57 -5.93 -3.25
CA THR A 65 -0.33 -4.87 -4.24
C THR A 65 -1.17 -3.66 -3.86
N CYS A 66 -0.51 -2.53 -3.78
CA CYS A 66 -1.08 -1.27 -3.36
C CYS A 66 -0.98 -0.25 -4.49
N GLY A 67 -1.91 0.69 -4.54
CA GLY A 67 -1.79 1.85 -5.42
C GLY A 67 -2.34 3.10 -4.77
N LEU A 68 -1.82 4.23 -5.24
CA LEU A 68 -2.25 5.56 -4.83
C LEU A 68 -2.96 6.23 -5.99
N GLY A 69 -4.02 6.97 -5.67
CA GLY A 69 -4.77 7.70 -6.67
C GLY A 69 -5.78 8.66 -6.05
N GLN A 70 -6.65 9.20 -6.89
CA GLN A 70 -7.71 10.11 -6.47
C GLN A 70 -8.94 9.96 -7.35
N GLY A 71 -10.11 9.83 -6.72
CA GLY A 71 -11.34 9.60 -7.48
C GLY A 71 -11.25 8.31 -8.28
N GLU A 72 -11.95 8.27 -9.41
CA GLU A 72 -11.83 7.18 -10.37
C GLU A 72 -10.70 7.50 -11.36
N ASP A 73 -9.69 6.64 -11.41
CA ASP A 73 -8.54 6.75 -12.30
C ASP A 73 -8.09 5.37 -12.85
N ASP A 74 -7.04 5.38 -13.68
CA ASP A 74 -6.51 4.16 -14.32
C ASP A 74 -5.89 3.19 -13.30
N VAL A 75 -5.34 3.70 -12.20
CA VAL A 75 -4.74 2.89 -11.13
C VAL A 75 -5.86 2.14 -10.40
N TRP A 76 -6.97 2.81 -10.10
CA TRP A 76 -8.15 2.17 -9.53
C TRP A 76 -8.63 1.01 -10.42
N SER A 77 -8.78 1.26 -11.71
CA SER A 77 -9.22 0.25 -12.68
C SER A 77 -8.26 -0.95 -12.71
N THR A 78 -6.96 -0.69 -12.74
CA THR A 78 -5.92 -1.74 -12.71
C THR A 78 -6.00 -2.60 -11.44
N LEU A 79 -6.18 -1.99 -10.27
CA LEU A 79 -6.31 -2.71 -9.00
C LEU A 79 -7.63 -3.48 -8.90
N ARG A 80 -8.72 -2.95 -9.49
CA ARG A 80 -10.00 -3.65 -9.59
C ARG A 80 -9.90 -4.90 -10.47
N ASP A 81 -9.20 -4.80 -11.59
CA ASP A 81 -8.95 -5.95 -12.47
C ASP A 81 -8.09 -7.00 -11.76
N LEU A 82 -7.05 -6.58 -11.03
CA LEU A 82 -6.25 -7.49 -10.21
C LEU A 82 -7.09 -8.17 -9.12
N GLN A 83 -7.91 -7.40 -8.39
CA GLN A 83 -8.79 -7.92 -7.35
C GLN A 83 -9.81 -8.91 -7.91
N ALA A 84 -10.40 -8.64 -9.08
CA ALA A 84 -11.39 -9.51 -9.70
C ALA A 84 -10.86 -10.92 -10.02
N ARG A 85 -9.53 -11.09 -10.13
CA ARG A 85 -8.89 -12.41 -10.29
C ARG A 85 -8.95 -13.28 -9.03
N PHE A 86 -9.16 -12.67 -7.86
CA PHE A 86 -9.11 -13.34 -6.56
C PHE A 86 -10.45 -13.28 -5.82
N ALA A 87 -11.16 -12.15 -5.85
CA ALA A 87 -12.47 -12.01 -5.21
C ALA A 87 -13.33 -10.93 -5.89
N PRO A 88 -14.63 -11.17 -6.13
CA PRO A 88 -15.52 -10.19 -6.75
C PRO A 88 -16.21 -9.28 -5.72
N VAL A 89 -15.46 -8.68 -4.78
CA VAL A 89 -16.03 -7.72 -3.81
C VAL A 89 -16.29 -6.39 -4.51
N LYS A 90 -17.44 -5.78 -4.25
CA LYS A 90 -17.79 -4.45 -4.77
C LYS A 90 -17.16 -3.37 -3.89
N ALA A 91 -16.19 -2.64 -4.42
CA ALA A 91 -15.67 -1.42 -3.83
C ALA A 91 -15.85 -0.27 -4.83
N ARG A 92 -16.07 0.94 -4.33
CA ARG A 92 -16.13 2.17 -5.14
C ARG A 92 -14.93 3.05 -4.80
N PRO A 93 -14.37 3.78 -5.77
CA PRO A 93 -13.28 4.70 -5.49
C PRO A 93 -13.80 5.83 -4.58
N PRO A 94 -13.06 6.22 -3.54
CA PRO A 94 -13.35 7.45 -2.80
C PRO A 94 -13.20 8.67 -3.69
N ALA A 95 -14.02 9.70 -3.45
CA ALA A 95 -13.91 10.96 -4.18
C ALA A 95 -12.58 11.70 -3.94
N GLY A 96 -11.95 11.48 -2.78
CA GLY A 96 -10.66 12.07 -2.42
C GLY A 96 -9.46 11.18 -2.76
N ARG A 97 -8.29 11.52 -2.21
CA ARG A 97 -7.11 10.66 -2.28
C ARG A 97 -7.37 9.32 -1.61
N TRP A 98 -6.83 8.27 -2.19
CA TRP A 98 -6.94 6.91 -1.66
C TRP A 98 -5.64 6.13 -1.81
N LEU A 99 -5.48 5.17 -0.90
CA LEU A 99 -4.53 4.07 -0.92
C LEU A 99 -5.38 2.81 -0.98
N ALA A 100 -5.34 2.09 -2.10
CA ALA A 100 -6.10 0.88 -2.29
C ALA A 100 -5.17 -0.34 -2.28
N VAL A 101 -5.59 -1.39 -1.58
CA VAL A 101 -4.78 -2.58 -1.32
C VAL A 101 -5.52 -3.82 -1.80
N VAL A 102 -4.86 -4.61 -2.62
CA VAL A 102 -5.28 -5.96 -3.00
C VAL A 102 -4.42 -6.95 -2.24
N LEU A 103 -5.02 -7.71 -1.32
CA LEU A 103 -4.35 -8.81 -0.63
C LEU A 103 -4.21 -9.99 -1.60
N LEU A 104 -3.00 -10.52 -1.71
CA LEU A 104 -2.65 -11.58 -2.66
C LEU A 104 -2.49 -12.93 -1.95
N PRO A 105 -2.56 -14.06 -2.68
CA PRO A 105 -2.53 -15.40 -2.07
C PRO A 105 -1.31 -15.69 -1.18
N GLY A 106 -0.14 -15.07 -1.44
CA GLY A 106 1.05 -15.22 -0.59
C GLY A 106 0.87 -14.70 0.85
N LEU A 107 -0.17 -13.90 1.11
CA LEU A 107 -0.53 -13.50 2.46
C LEU A 107 -1.11 -14.68 3.27
N LEU A 108 -1.81 -15.61 2.63
CA LEU A 108 -2.45 -16.76 3.29
C LEU A 108 -1.43 -17.78 3.82
N THR A 109 -0.24 -17.80 3.25
CA THR A 109 0.90 -18.64 3.66
C THR A 109 1.81 -17.94 4.65
N THR A 110 1.49 -16.71 5.05
CA THR A 110 2.28 -15.89 5.97
C THR A 110 1.63 -15.83 7.34
N ALA A 111 2.42 -16.08 8.40
CA ALA A 111 1.93 -16.07 9.77
C ALA A 111 1.46 -14.65 10.16
N ARG A 112 0.36 -14.56 10.91
CA ARG A 112 -0.25 -13.26 11.24
C ARG A 112 0.70 -12.36 12.03
N GLU A 113 1.49 -12.93 12.93
CA GLU A 113 2.53 -12.24 13.67
C GLU A 113 3.58 -11.58 12.78
N ASP A 114 3.83 -12.14 11.58
CA ASP A 114 4.82 -11.63 10.63
C ASP A 114 4.29 -10.46 9.78
N VAL A 115 2.98 -10.14 9.83
CA VAL A 115 2.34 -9.14 8.93
C VAL A 115 1.47 -8.12 9.67
N HIS A 116 1.53 -8.07 11.00
CA HIS A 116 0.77 -7.07 11.77
C HIS A 116 1.15 -5.62 11.44
N TRP A 117 2.37 -5.41 10.93
CA TRP A 117 2.94 -4.10 10.55
C TRP A 117 2.55 -3.66 9.14
N LEU A 118 1.94 -4.55 8.34
CA LEU A 118 1.76 -4.36 6.90
C LEU A 118 0.96 -3.08 6.59
N ALA A 119 -0.19 -2.91 7.24
CA ALA A 119 -1.05 -1.75 7.07
C ALA A 119 -0.40 -0.43 7.52
N ASP A 120 0.54 -0.49 8.46
CA ASP A 120 1.30 0.69 8.88
C ASP A 120 2.34 1.07 7.83
N PHE A 121 3.06 0.08 7.30
CA PHE A 121 4.04 0.30 6.24
C PHE A 121 3.39 0.84 4.95
N GLU A 122 2.25 0.29 4.53
CA GLU A 122 1.49 0.77 3.36
C GLU A 122 1.20 2.28 3.47
N ARG A 123 0.80 2.73 4.67
CA ARG A 123 0.52 4.16 4.94
C ARG A 123 1.79 5.00 5.01
N CYS A 124 2.87 4.48 5.58
CA CYS A 124 4.14 5.20 5.66
C CYS A 124 4.76 5.40 4.26
N LEU A 125 4.73 4.36 3.42
CA LEU A 125 5.19 4.47 2.04
C LEU A 125 4.29 5.39 1.21
N ALA A 126 2.97 5.34 1.42
CA ALA A 126 2.04 6.30 0.83
C ALA A 126 2.36 7.76 1.22
N ALA A 127 2.72 7.99 2.49
CA ALA A 127 3.15 9.31 2.95
C ALA A 127 4.46 9.74 2.27
N ALA A 128 5.43 8.84 2.15
CA ALA A 128 6.70 9.13 1.46
C ALA A 128 6.50 9.50 -0.02
N MET A 129 5.54 8.89 -0.70
CA MET A 129 5.22 9.20 -2.10
C MET A 129 4.40 10.49 -2.29
N LEU A 130 3.60 10.90 -1.30
CA LEU A 130 2.62 11.98 -1.46
C LEU A 130 2.96 13.27 -0.71
N LEU A 131 3.71 13.19 0.38
CA LEU A 131 4.17 14.38 1.09
C LEU A 131 5.41 14.92 0.38
N GLU A 132 5.41 16.22 0.10
CA GLU A 132 6.59 16.93 -0.40
C GLU A 132 7.68 16.95 0.69
N ASP A 133 8.94 17.11 0.29
CA ASP A 133 10.03 17.33 1.24
C ASP A 133 9.74 18.63 2.01
N VAL A 134 9.59 18.52 3.33
CA VAL A 134 9.53 19.72 4.19
C VAL A 134 10.98 20.22 4.30
N ALA A 135 11.32 21.18 3.45
CA ALA A 135 12.61 21.87 3.45
C ALA A 135 12.88 22.62 4.76
#